data_AF-A0A521LFT4-F1
#
_entry.id   AF-A0A521LFT4-F1
#
_cell.length_a   1.000
_cell.length_b   1.000
_cell.length_c   1.000
_cell.angle_alpha   90.00
_cell.angle_beta   90.00
_cell.angle_gamma   90.00
#
_symmetry.space_group_name_H-M   'P 1'
#
loop_
_entity.id
_entity.type
_entity.pdbx_description
1 polymer ?
#
loop_
_entity_poly.entity_id
_entity_poly.type
_entity_poly.pdbx_seq_one_letter_code
_entity_poly.pdbx_strand_id
1 'polypeptide(L)'
;MMSDYTAAPDNTPAVPQPPPEAPPMTPGNVPPAPPVESPPDEEPLGIPAEPPPELPPNAPPEAPPATPIDLPPGRDPRKPQE
;
A
#
# COMPACT_ATOMS: atom_id res chain seq x y z
N MET A 1 25.71 -55.25 -10.32
CA MET A 1 26.42 -54.06 -9.83
C MET A 1 27.74 -54.00 -10.60
N MET A 2 27.86 -53.15 -11.62
CA MET A 2 29.17 -52.85 -12.22
C MET A 2 30.00 -52.10 -11.17
N SER A 3 31.29 -52.42 -11.03
CA SER A 3 32.18 -51.75 -10.09
C SER A 3 32.95 -50.64 -10.82
N ASP A 4 32.66 -49.37 -10.48
CA ASP A 4 33.23 -48.18 -11.13
C ASP A 4 34.60 -47.79 -10.54
N TYR A 5 35.61 -48.63 -10.71
CA TYR A 5 36.98 -48.36 -10.24
C TYR A 5 37.94 -48.17 -11.41
N THR A 6 38.76 -47.11 -11.36
CA THR A 6 39.85 -46.90 -12.33
C THR A 6 41.13 -47.57 -11.85
N ALA A 7 41.73 -48.38 -12.71
CA ALA A 7 43.05 -48.96 -12.45
C ALA A 7 44.12 -47.86 -12.49
N ALA A 8 44.92 -47.77 -11.43
CA ALA A 8 46.05 -46.86 -11.36
C ALA A 8 47.34 -47.61 -11.76
N PRO A 9 48.28 -46.96 -12.47
CA PRO A 9 49.54 -47.59 -12.88
C PRO A 9 50.43 -47.92 -11.67
N ASP A 10 51.37 -48.86 -11.86
CA ASP A 10 52.39 -49.23 -10.87
C ASP A 10 51.87 -49.77 -9.51
N ASN A 11 51.04 -50.83 -9.55
CA ASN A 11 50.56 -51.56 -8.35
C ASN A 11 49.89 -50.68 -7.28
N THR A 12 49.43 -49.49 -7.65
CA THR A 12 48.69 -48.61 -6.76
C THR A 12 47.22 -49.08 -6.68
N PRO A 13 46.57 -48.99 -5.51
CA PRO A 13 45.18 -49.39 -5.36
C PRO A 13 44.28 -48.63 -6.34
N ALA A 14 43.35 -49.35 -6.98
CA ALA A 14 42.36 -48.74 -7.85
C ALA A 14 41.49 -47.77 -7.05
N VAL A 15 41.26 -46.58 -7.61
CA VAL A 15 40.42 -45.55 -6.98
C VAL A 15 39.01 -45.59 -7.58
N PRO A 16 37.95 -45.37 -6.76
CA PRO A 16 36.60 -45.22 -7.29
C PRO A 16 36.54 -44.06 -8.28
N GLN A 17 35.84 -44.25 -9.39
CA GLN A 17 35.54 -43.18 -10.33
C GLN A 17 34.57 -42.19 -9.66
N PRO A 18 34.80 -40.86 -9.78
CA PRO A 18 33.81 -39.90 -9.34
C PRO A 18 32.52 -40.07 -10.17
N PRO A 19 31.34 -39.80 -9.59
CA PRO A 19 30.10 -39.85 -10.34
C PRO A 19 30.14 -38.83 -11.49
N PRO A 20 29.46 -39.10 -12.63
CA PRO A 20 29.30 -38.11 -13.68
C PRO A 20 28.71 -36.81 -13.14
N GLU A 21 29.21 -35.67 -13.63
CA GLU A 21 28.62 -34.37 -13.30
C GLU A 21 27.17 -34.32 -13.79
N ALA A 22 26.29 -33.76 -12.96
CA ALA A 22 24.91 -33.54 -13.37
C ALA A 22 24.88 -32.54 -14.54
N PRO A 23 23.97 -32.72 -15.53
CA PRO A 23 23.82 -31.75 -16.60
C PRO A 23 23.54 -30.35 -16.00
N PRO A 24 24.05 -29.28 -16.62
CA PRO A 24 23.73 -27.92 -16.18
C PRO A 24 22.21 -27.75 -16.21
N MET A 25 21.67 -27.12 -15.17
CA MET A 25 20.27 -26.74 -15.12
C MET A 25 20.05 -25.61 -16.13
N THR A 26 19.95 -25.94 -17.42
CA THR A 26 19.44 -25.00 -18.42
C THR A 26 18.12 -24.50 -17.88
N PRO A 27 17.89 -23.16 -17.79
CA PRO A 27 16.58 -22.66 -17.41
C PRO A 27 15.53 -23.37 -18.26
N GLY A 28 14.62 -24.07 -17.59
CA GLY A 28 13.57 -24.81 -18.29
C GLY A 28 12.85 -23.85 -19.23
N ASN A 29 12.41 -24.35 -20.38
CA ASN A 29 11.66 -23.55 -21.33
C ASN A 29 10.31 -23.18 -20.67
N VAL A 30 10.26 -22.02 -20.02
CA VAL A 30 9.02 -21.49 -19.45
C VAL A 30 8.18 -20.98 -20.62
N PRO A 31 6.90 -21.36 -20.71
CA PRO A 31 6.03 -20.76 -21.71
C PRO A 31 6.00 -19.24 -21.48
N PRO A 32 5.88 -18.44 -22.55
CA PRO A 32 5.71 -17.00 -22.41
C PRO A 32 4.47 -16.72 -21.57
N ALA A 33 4.53 -15.64 -20.78
CA ALA A 33 3.39 -15.18 -20.01
C ALA A 33 2.19 -14.90 -20.94
N PRO A 34 0.94 -15.12 -20.47
CA PRO A 34 -0.24 -14.76 -21.24
C PRO A 34 -0.28 -13.24 -21.51
N PRO A 35 -1.01 -12.80 -22.55
CA PRO A 35 -1.23 -11.37 -22.79
C PRO A 35 -1.85 -10.69 -21.57
N VAL A 36 -1.43 -9.46 -21.31
CA VAL A 36 -2.05 -8.60 -20.29
C VAL A 36 -3.37 -8.08 -20.87
N GLU A 37 -4.46 -8.22 -20.11
CA GLU A 37 -5.74 -7.62 -20.45
C GLU A 37 -5.61 -6.10 -20.33
N SER A 38 -5.98 -5.37 -21.39
CA SER A 38 -6.03 -3.91 -21.33
C SER A 38 -7.03 -3.48 -20.26
N PRO A 39 -6.71 -2.47 -19.44
CA PRO A 39 -7.73 -1.89 -18.58
C PRO A 39 -8.88 -1.36 -19.44
N PRO A 40 -10.12 -1.33 -18.91
CA PRO A 40 -11.26 -0.77 -19.62
C PRO A 40 -10.97 0.67 -20.06
N ASP A 41 -11.42 1.05 -21.25
CA ASP A 41 -11.27 2.41 -21.82
C ASP A 41 -12.10 3.48 -21.08
N GLU A 42 -12.90 3.08 -20.09
CA GLU A 42 -13.69 4.01 -19.29
C GLU A 42 -12.76 4.84 -18.38
N GLU A 43 -12.81 6.16 -18.55
CA GLU A 43 -12.17 7.08 -17.63
C GLU A 43 -12.69 6.78 -16.20
N PRO A 44 -11.82 6.77 -15.18
CA PRO A 44 -12.28 6.67 -13.81
C PRO A 44 -13.33 7.75 -13.60
N LEU A 45 -14.51 7.38 -13.10
CA LEU A 45 -15.54 8.35 -12.72
C LEU A 45 -14.87 9.35 -11.76
N GLY A 46 -14.50 10.51 -12.31
CA GLY A 46 -13.71 11.49 -11.58
C GLY A 46 -14.46 11.91 -10.33
N ILE A 47 -13.71 12.34 -9.31
CA ILE A 47 -14.35 13.11 -8.25
C ILE A 47 -15.02 14.33 -8.90
N PRO A 48 -16.23 14.73 -8.47
CA PRO A 48 -16.86 15.94 -8.96
C PRO A 48 -15.85 17.10 -8.96
N ALA A 49 -15.71 17.78 -10.10
CA ALA A 49 -14.75 18.88 -10.25
C ALA A 49 -15.08 20.07 -9.32
N GLU A 50 -16.33 20.14 -8.85
CA GLU A 50 -16.80 21.18 -7.96
C GLU A 50 -16.65 20.77 -6.49
N PRO A 51 -16.16 21.68 -5.64
CA PRO A 51 -16.14 21.46 -4.20
C PRO A 51 -17.58 21.29 -3.66
N PRO A 52 -17.76 20.57 -2.55
CA PRO A 52 -19.08 20.47 -1.93
C PRO A 52 -19.59 21.86 -1.50
N PRO A 53 -20.92 22.08 -1.47
CA PRO A 53 -21.50 23.31 -0.93
C PRO A 53 -21.04 23.56 0.51
N GLU A 54 -20.80 24.83 0.85
CA GLU A 54 -20.47 25.21 2.22
C GLU A 54 -21.65 24.93 3.16
N LEU A 55 -21.33 24.31 4.30
CA LEU A 55 -22.32 24.10 5.36
C LEU A 55 -22.64 25.43 6.06
N PRO A 56 -23.87 25.62 6.54
CA PRO A 56 -24.18 26.76 7.39
C PRO A 56 -23.32 26.74 8.66
N PRO A 57 -23.08 27.91 9.29
CA PRO A 57 -22.33 27.97 10.54
C PRO A 57 -22.98 27.10 11.62
N ASN A 58 -22.17 26.31 12.32
CA ASN A 58 -22.63 25.46 13.42
C ASN A 58 -23.01 26.24 14.68
N ALA A 59 -22.67 27.52 14.75
CA ALA A 59 -23.01 28.38 15.87
C ALA A 59 -24.42 28.97 15.67
N PRO A 60 -25.28 28.94 16.71
CA PRO A 60 -26.49 29.73 16.67
C PRO A 60 -26.14 31.23 16.54
N PRO A 61 -27.03 32.05 15.97
CA PRO A 61 -26.85 33.49 15.95
C PRO A 61 -26.55 34.03 17.35
N GLU A 62 -25.68 35.04 17.46
CA GLU A 62 -25.45 35.70 18.73
C GLU A 62 -26.77 36.25 19.28
N ALA A 63 -27.05 35.94 20.54
CA ALA A 63 -28.21 36.49 21.23
C ALA A 63 -28.03 38.01 21.37
N PRO A 64 -29.13 38.79 21.28
CA PRO A 64 -29.06 40.22 21.56
C PRO A 64 -28.51 40.46 22.98
N PRO A 65 -27.85 41.60 23.22
CA PRO A 65 -27.40 41.96 24.55
C PRO A 65 -28.55 41.91 25.56
N ALA A 66 -28.26 41.48 26.79
CA ALA A 66 -29.24 41.44 27.86
C ALA A 66 -29.90 42.81 28.03
N THR A 67 -31.23 42.85 28.02
CA THR A 67 -31.96 44.08 28.29
C THR A 67 -31.96 44.37 29.79
N PRO A 68 -32.21 45.61 30.24
CA PRO A 68 -32.32 45.90 31.67
C PRO A 68 -33.39 45.08 32.41
N ILE A 69 -34.40 44.54 31.70
CA ILE A 69 -35.42 43.65 32.28
C ILE A 69 -34.83 42.28 32.62
N ASP A 70 -33.83 41.82 31.87
CA ASP A 70 -33.18 40.52 32.06
C ASP A 70 -32.10 40.55 33.17
N LEU A 71 -31.76 41.75 33.67
CA LEU A 71 -30.79 41.94 34.74
C LEU A 71 -31.47 41.93 36.11
N PRO A 72 -30.83 41.38 37.16
CA PRO A 72 -31.36 41.48 38.52
C PRO A 72 -31.46 42.96 38.93
N PRO A 73 -32.42 43.33 39.80
CA PRO A 73 -32.62 44.72 40.21
C PRO A 73 -31.32 45.35 40.74
N GLY A 74 -30.98 46.54 40.24
CA GLY A 74 -29.80 47.30 40.66
C GLY A 74 -28.49 46.91 39.97
N ARG A 75 -28.53 46.05 38.93
CA ARG A 75 -27.35 45.74 38.12
C ARG A 75 -27.39 46.49 36.78
N ASP A 76 -26.40 47.34 36.54
CA ASP A 76 -26.26 48.05 35.27
C ASP A 76 -25.88 47.11 34.10
N PRO A 77 -26.31 47.42 32.87
CA PRO A 77 -25.83 46.74 31.66
C PRO A 77 -24.31 46.84 31.53
N ARG A 78 -23.66 45.76 31.07
CA ARG A 78 -22.23 45.80 30.75
C ARG A 78 -22.02 46.71 29.53
N LYS A 79 -21.07 47.65 29.63
CA LYS A 79 -20.64 48.46 28.48
C LYS A 79 -19.83 47.57 27.52
N PRO A 80 -19.99 47.72 26.19
CA PRO A 80 -19.10 47.08 25.23
C PRO A 80 -17.65 47.48 25.50
N GLN A 81 -16.72 46.53 25.35
CA GLN A 81 -15.30 46.84 25.29
C GLN A 81 -15.00 47.26 23.85
N GLU A 82 -14.54 48.50 23.66
CA GLU A 82 -13.96 48.96 22.38
C GLU A 82 -12.49 48.56 22.25
#